data_AF-A0A7C3JQW1-F1
#
_entry.id   AF-A0A7C3JQW1-F1
#
_cell.length_a   1.000
_cell.length_b   1.000
_cell.length_c   1.000
_cell.angle_alpha   90.00
_cell.angle_beta   90.00
_cell.angle_gamma   90.00
#
_symmetry.space_group_name_H-M   'P 1'
#
loop_
_entity.id
_entity.type
_entity.pdbx_description
1 polymer ?
#
loop_
_entity_poly.entity_id
_entity_poly.type
_entity_poly.pdbx_seq_one_letter_code
_entity_poly.pdbx_strand_id
1 'polypeptide(L)' 'LRARAIENQVYIIAPDQYGKSPKSFETHGHSMIIDPWGTVIAELADGPGVITAEIDLDYLAKVRSELPALKHRRL' A
#
# COMPACT_ATOMS: atom_id res chain seq x y z
N LEU A 1 5.25 0.13 -4.43
CA LEU A 1 4.01 -0.24 -3.70
C LEU A 1 2.76 0.33 -4.37
N ARG A 2 2.65 1.65 -4.57
CA ARG A 2 1.48 2.32 -5.21
C ARG A 2 1.04 1.69 -6.54
N ALA A 3 1.99 1.39 -7.44
CA ALA A 3 1.68 0.72 -8.70
C ALA A 3 0.99 -0.65 -8.51
N ARG A 4 1.41 -1.44 -7.51
CA ARG A 4 0.80 -2.74 -7.19
C ARG A 4 -0.62 -2.59 -6.64
N ALA A 5 -0.90 -1.52 -5.90
CA ALA A 5 -2.23 -1.22 -5.41
C ALA A 5 -3.17 -0.89 -6.57
N ILE A 6 -2.73 -0.06 -7.51
CA ILE A 6 -3.49 0.34 -8.71
C ILE A 6 -3.73 -0.85 -9.63
N GLU A 7 -2.69 -1.57 -10.05
CA GLU A 7 -2.81 -2.60 -11.09
C GLU A 7 -3.64 -3.80 -10.62
N ASN A 8 -3.64 -4.08 -9.31
CA ASN A 8 -4.41 -5.18 -8.72
C ASN A 8 -5.71 -4.70 -8.08
N GLN A 9 -5.94 -3.39 -7.99
CA GLN A 9 -7.10 -2.78 -7.34
C GLN A 9 -7.32 -3.36 -5.94
N VAL A 10 -6.32 -3.18 -5.08
CA VAL A 10 -6.27 -3.68 -3.71
C VAL A 10 -5.70 -2.63 -2.77
N TYR A 11 -6.11 -2.70 -1.50
CA TYR A 11 -5.34 -2.07 -0.44
C TYR A 11 -4.01 -2.80 -0.27
N ILE A 12 -2.93 -2.05 -0.02
CA ILE A 12 -1.62 -2.61 0.33
C ILE A 12 -1.23 -2.08 1.71
N ILE A 13 -0.89 -3.01 2.61
CA ILE A 13 -0.29 -2.72 3.90
C ILE A 13 1.16 -3.17 3.81
N ALA A 14 2.09 -2.23 3.90
CA ALA A 14 3.51 -2.47 3.70
C ALA A 14 4.30 -1.97 4.92
N PRO A 15 4.41 -2.78 5.99
CA PRO A 15 5.32 -2.49 7.08
C PRO A 15 6.76 -2.71 6.63
N ASP A 16 7.67 -1.88 7.12
CA ASP A 16 9.11 -1.99 6.91
C ASP A 16 9.88 -1.72 8.21
N GLN A 17 11.13 -2.17 8.24
CA GLN A 17 12.05 -1.91 9.33
C GLN A 17 12.62 -0.49 9.23
N TYR A 18 12.93 0.10 10.38
CA TYR A 18 13.61 1.39 10.46
C TYR A 18 14.99 1.26 11.12
N GLY A 19 15.99 1.93 10.56
CA GLY A 19 17.34 2.06 11.11
C GLY A 19 18.38 1.15 10.43
N LYS A 20 19.45 0.82 11.17
CA LYS A 20 20.54 -0.02 10.65
C LYS A 20 20.19 -1.50 10.76
N SER A 21 20.21 -2.17 9.63
CA SER A 21 20.13 -3.62 9.52
C SER A 21 21.33 -4.29 10.20
N PRO A 22 21.18 -5.52 10.73
CA PRO A 22 22.29 -6.34 11.22
C PRO A 22 23.42 -6.57 10.19
N LYS A 23 23.15 -6.34 8.90
CA LYS A 23 24.12 -6.45 7.80
C LYS A 23 24.76 -5.11 7.41
N SER A 24 24.70 -4.10 8.30
CA SER A 24 25.35 -2.80 8.15
C SER A 24 24.87 -1.93 6.97
N PHE A 25 23.63 -2.13 6.51
CA PHE A 25 22.95 -1.20 5.59
C PHE A 25 21.79 -0.50 6.30
N GLU A 26 21.40 0.68 5.83
CA GLU A 26 20.22 1.38 6.34
C GLU A 26 18.97 0.85 5.64
N THR A 27 17.94 0.52 6.42
CA THR A 27 16.64 0.12 5.90
C THR A 27 15.89 1.36 5.44
N HIS A 28 14.99 1.19 4.48
CA HIS A 28 14.28 2.34 3.90
C HIS A 28 13.27 2.90 4.89
N GLY A 29 12.56 2.04 5.63
CA GLY A 29 11.45 2.50 6.46
C GLY A 29 10.26 2.81 5.56
N HIS A 30 9.65 3.99 5.73
CA HIS A 30 8.48 4.39 4.94
C HIS A 30 7.37 3.33 4.97
N SER A 31 7.12 2.75 6.15
CA SER A 31 5.98 1.85 6.34
C SER A 31 4.71 2.58 5.91
N MET A 32 3.86 1.96 5.09
CA MET A 32 2.72 2.67 4.53
C MET A 32 1.50 1.78 4.26
N ILE A 33 0.34 2.42 4.26
CA ILE A 33 -0.94 1.84 3.85
C ILE A 33 -1.42 2.61 2.62
N ILE A 34 -1.82 1.88 1.58
CA ILE A 34 -2.17 2.43 0.27
C ILE A 34 -3.56 1.94 -0.13
N ASP A 35 -4.39 2.83 -0.65
CA ASP A 35 -5.72 2.50 -1.16
C ASP A 35 -5.69 1.86 -2.57
N PRO A 36 -6.82 1.32 -3.07
CA PRO A 36 -6.91 0.72 -4.40
C PRO A 36 -6.66 1.67 -5.58
N TRP A 37 -6.65 2.99 -5.36
CA TRP A 37 -6.34 4.01 -6.36
C TRP A 37 -4.86 4.45 -6.31
N GLY A 38 -4.07 3.87 -5.41
CA GLY A 38 -2.66 4.17 -5.23
C GLY A 38 -2.38 5.40 -4.37
N THR A 39 -3.38 5.91 -3.65
CA THR A 39 -3.22 6.97 -2.65
C THR A 39 -2.58 6.38 -1.39
N VAL A 40 -1.54 7.02 -0.87
CA VAL A 40 -0.97 6.66 0.43
C VAL A 40 -1.87 7.27 1.51
N ILE A 41 -2.59 6.42 2.25
CA ILE A 41 -3.57 6.85 3.26
C ILE A 41 -3.00 6.90 4.67
N ALA A 42 -1.86 6.25 4.90
CA ALA A 42 -1.04 6.42 6.09
C ALA A 42 0.42 6.09 5.76
N GLU A 43 1.36 6.84 6.32
CA GLU A 43 2.79 6.61 6.15
C GLU A 43 3.55 6.97 7.42
N LEU A 44 4.51 6.12 7.80
CA LEU A 44 5.53 6.41 8.79
C LEU A 44 6.83 6.72 8.05
N ALA A 45 7.06 8.01 7.80
CA ALA A 45 8.16 8.46 6.96
C ALA A 45 9.55 8.19 7.56
N ASP A 46 9.68 8.27 8.88
CA ASP A 46 10.95 8.13 9.58
C ASP A 46 10.71 7.65 11.03
N GLY A 47 11.72 7.02 11.61
CA GLY A 47 11.68 6.55 13.00
C GLY A 47 10.88 5.25 13.23
N PRO A 48 11.04 4.63 14.41
CA PRO A 48 10.16 3.55 14.86
C PRO A 48 8.79 4.11 15.24
N GLY A 49 7.72 3.37 14.95
CA GLY A 49 6.37 3.83 15.25
C GLY A 49 5.28 2.91 14.72
N VAL A 50 4.03 3.34 14.90
CA VAL A 50 2.83 2.65 14.43
C VAL A 50 1.97 3.66 13.68
N ILE A 51 1.43 3.22 12.55
CA ILE A 51 0.43 3.96 11.77
C ILE A 51 -0.83 3.13 11.63
N THR A 52 -1.97 3.80 11.53
CA THR A 52 -3.28 3.17 11.36
C THR A 52 -4.04 3.87 10.25
N ALA A 53 -4.83 3.10 9.50
CA ALA A 53 -5.77 3.63 8.52
C ALA A 53 -7.04 2.78 8.53
N GLU A 54 -8.14 3.37 8.06
CA GLU A 54 -9.41 2.67 7.88
C GLU A 54 -9.47 2.04 6.49
N ILE A 55 -9.97 0.80 6.41
CA ILE A 55 -10.18 0.08 5.14
C ILE A 55 -11.67 0.13 4.82
N ASP A 56 -11.99 0.72 3.67
CA ASP A 56 -13.35 0.81 3.16
C ASP A 56 -13.55 -0.20 2.01
N LEU A 57 -14.34 -1.25 2.27
CA LEU A 57 -14.62 -2.28 1.29
C LEU A 57 -15.65 -1.85 0.25
N ASP A 58 -16.50 -0.87 0.56
CA ASP A 58 -17.45 -0.30 -0.39
C ASP A 58 -16.70 0.57 -1.41
N TYR A 59 -15.71 1.35 -0.95
CA TYR A 59 -14.79 2.06 -1.83
C TYR A 59 -14.00 1.10 -2.73
N LEU A 60 -13.50 -0.01 -2.19
CA LEU A 60 -12.84 -1.05 -2.99
C LEU A 60 -13.76 -1.59 -4.10
N ALA A 61 -15.01 -1.92 -3.75
CA ALA A 61 -16.00 -2.39 -4.72
C ALA A 61 -16.28 -1.33 -5.80
N LYS A 62 -16.40 -0.07 -5.39
CA LYS A 62 -16.59 1.08 -6.29
C LYS A 62 -15.43 1.20 -7.28
N VAL A 63 -14.17 1.22 -6.82
CA VAL A 63 -12.98 1.32 -7.68
C VAL A 63 -12.94 0.20 -8.72
N ARG A 64 -13.25 -1.04 -8.32
CA ARG A 64 -13.30 -2.20 -9.23
C ARG A 64 -14.45 -2.13 -10.23
N SER A 65 -15.52 -1.40 -9.91
CA SER A 65 -16.65 -1.18 -10.81
C SER A 65 -16.36 -0.08 -11.84
N GLU A 66 -15.71 1.01 -11.43
CA GLU A 66 -15.39 2.16 -12.27
C GLU A 66 -14.26 1.85 -13.25
N LEU A 67 -13.25 1.08 -12.81
CA LEU A 67 -12.16 0.61 -13.64
C LEU A 67 -12.08 -0.92 -13.56
N PRO A 68 -12.83 -1.70 -14.36
CA PRO A 68 -12.84 -3.16 -14.25
C PRO A 68 -11.61 -3.82 -14.91
N ALA A 69 -10.40 -3.28 -14.69
CA ALA A 69 -9.15 -3.70 -15.34
C ALA A 69 -8.86 -5.20 -15.19
N LEU A 70 -9.17 -5.78 -14.02
CA LEU A 70 -8.99 -7.21 -13.77
C LEU A 70 -9.86 -8.10 -14.68
N LYS A 71 -11.03 -7.63 -15.11
CA LYS A 71 -11.91 -8.36 -16.03
C LYS A 71 -11.36 -8.38 -17.47
N HIS A 72 -10.47 -7.46 -17.81
CA HIS A 72 -9.86 -7.38 -19.14
C HIS A 72 -8.64 -8.29 -19.30
N ARG A 73 -8.18 -8.91 -18.20
CA ARG A 73 -7.00 -9.79 -18.20
C ARG A 73 -7.27 -11.04 -19.04
N ARG A 74 -6.38 -11.32 -19.99
CA ARG A 74 -6.35 -12.58 -20.74
C ARG A 74 -5.35 -13.50 -20.05
N LEU A 75 -5.82 -14.62 -19.52
CA LEU A 75 -5.02 -15.66 -18.86
C LEU A 75 -4.67 -16.78 -19.82
#